data_AF-A0A1R4LNN3-F1
#
_entry.id   AF-A0A1R4LNN3-F1
#
_cell.length_a   1.000
_cell.length_b   1.000
_cell.length_c   1.000
_cell.angle_alpha   90.00
_cell.angle_beta   90.00
_cell.angle_gamma   90.00
#
_symmetry.space_group_name_H-M   'P 1'
#
loop_
_entity.id
_entity.type
_entity.pdbx_description
1 polymer ?
#
loop_
_entity_poly.entity_id
_entity_poly.type
_entity_poly.pdbx_seq_one_letter_code
_entity_poly.pdbx_strand_id
1 'polypeptide(L)'
;MNIQALQLFIKKSQNFLNCGNTNFRDNFIELAQQQVPSEIFGNRQSLHDADYRLLLYSWFVESICDFERLHNDTEKVRVWSWVESGLNSLFPGQKIENDLIGIITEELFQKFVLNNQKKRGGRWKISVKQDLLARNREPKCWICKRPFSTEAIDNFTEAHKCQIQTPNTVDFMFPRGLRDTDLSIQVEHIVPFSLAGNDPDNIDNLDLSCGWCNLSKSNTVSMYTRNRNGKYYNHPNLGRVSIPNRYWVVKLLMSHDECQVCGKKPQIKGNELRPVLINDKGVANINNLKVVCGNCDPIRGDRIVDAMTYEQLVTVKKSNLI
;
A
#
# COMPACT_ATOMS: atom_id res chain seq x y z
N MET A 1 -14.29 10.82 22.24
CA MET A 1 -14.09 9.36 22.24
C MET A 1 -15.23 8.73 23.02
N ASN A 2 -16.13 8.02 22.33
CA ASN A 2 -17.25 7.31 22.94
C ASN A 2 -16.79 5.95 23.48
N ILE A 3 -16.31 5.95 24.73
CA ILE A 3 -15.80 4.74 25.41
C ILE A 3 -16.89 3.67 25.54
N GLN A 4 -18.15 4.06 25.72
CA GLN A 4 -19.27 3.12 25.85
C GLN A 4 -19.51 2.34 24.54
N ALA A 5 -19.47 3.02 23.39
CA ALA A 5 -19.58 2.37 22.09
C ALA A 5 -18.44 1.37 21.84
N LEU A 6 -17.21 1.74 22.21
CA LEU A 6 -16.04 0.87 22.11
C LEU A 6 -16.17 -0.37 23.02
N GLN A 7 -16.57 -0.18 24.27
CA GLN A 7 -16.80 -1.27 25.22
C GLN A 7 -17.86 -2.26 24.71
N LEU A 8 -18.97 -1.74 24.19
CA LEU A 8 -20.05 -2.55 23.64
C LEU A 8 -19.57 -3.38 22.44
N PHE A 9 -18.85 -2.75 21.50
CA PHE A 9 -18.29 -3.43 20.34
C PHE A 9 -17.30 -4.53 20.72
N ILE A 10 -16.37 -4.26 21.65
CA ILE A 10 -15.39 -5.25 22.13
C ILE A 10 -16.11 -6.44 22.76
N LYS A 11 -17.06 -6.19 23.66
CA LYS A 11 -17.80 -7.25 24.36
C LYS A 11 -18.54 -8.15 23.37
N LYS A 12 -19.22 -7.57 22.38
CA LYS A 12 -19.93 -8.31 21.33
C LYS A 12 -18.97 -9.10 20.43
N SER A 13 -17.84 -8.51 20.05
CA SER A 13 -16.80 -9.19 19.26
C SER A 13 -16.13 -10.36 20.00
N GLN A 14 -15.93 -10.23 21.32
CA GLN A 14 -15.37 -11.30 22.16
C GLN A 14 -16.29 -12.52 22.24
N ASN A 15 -17.60 -12.30 22.32
CA ASN A 15 -18.58 -13.40 22.30
C ASN A 15 -18.50 -14.23 21.02
N PHE A 16 -18.15 -13.61 19.89
CA PHE A 16 -17.91 -14.30 18.63
C PHE A 16 -16.60 -15.10 18.62
N LEU A 17 -15.52 -14.54 19.16
CA LEU A 17 -14.17 -15.15 19.15
C LEU A 17 -14.01 -16.30 20.16
N ASN A 18 -14.82 -16.34 21.21
CA ASN A 18 -14.82 -17.42 22.19
C ASN A 18 -15.56 -18.64 21.61
N CYS A 19 -14.83 -19.44 20.82
CA CYS A 19 -15.27 -20.65 20.11
C CYS A 19 -15.67 -21.82 21.04
N GLY A 20 -16.69 -21.64 21.88
CA GLY A 20 -17.38 -22.72 22.59
C GLY A 20 -18.88 -22.78 22.30
N ASN A 21 -19.38 -21.90 21.43
CA ASN A 21 -20.81 -21.65 21.29
C ASN A 21 -21.37 -22.34 20.03
N THR A 22 -22.40 -23.17 20.20
CA THR A 22 -23.04 -23.97 19.14
C THR A 22 -23.76 -23.15 18.07
N ASN A 23 -23.89 -21.83 18.25
CA ASN A 23 -24.61 -20.91 17.35
C ASN A 23 -23.67 -19.93 16.64
N PHE A 24 -22.62 -20.43 15.98
CA PHE A 24 -21.68 -19.61 15.19
C PHE A 24 -22.39 -18.71 14.16
N ARG A 25 -23.43 -19.23 13.49
CA ARG A 25 -24.19 -18.50 12.47
C ARG A 25 -24.89 -17.27 13.03
N ASP A 26 -25.59 -17.41 14.15
CA ASP A 26 -26.35 -16.30 14.75
C ASP A 26 -25.40 -15.23 15.30
N ASN A 27 -24.30 -15.65 15.93
CA ASN A 27 -23.25 -14.73 16.39
C ASN A 27 -22.59 -13.98 15.23
N PHE A 28 -22.39 -14.64 14.08
CA PHE A 28 -21.86 -14.01 12.88
C PHE A 28 -22.82 -12.94 12.32
N ILE A 29 -24.13 -13.25 12.26
CA ILE A 29 -25.14 -12.30 11.78
C ILE A 29 -25.21 -11.07 12.71
N GLU A 30 -25.21 -11.27 14.03
CA GLU A 30 -25.21 -10.16 14.98
C GLU A 30 -23.95 -9.29 14.84
N LEU A 31 -22.79 -9.92 14.58
CA LEU A 31 -21.55 -9.19 14.33
C LEU A 31 -21.61 -8.41 13.01
N ALA A 32 -22.15 -8.99 11.94
CA ALA A 32 -22.27 -8.36 10.63
C ALA A 32 -23.17 -7.11 10.63
N GLN A 33 -24.14 -7.04 11.54
CA GLN A 33 -25.02 -5.88 11.73
C GLN A 33 -24.38 -4.75 12.53
N GLN A 34 -23.23 -4.99 13.16
CA GLN A 34 -22.55 -3.97 13.97
C GLN A 34 -21.70 -3.05 13.10
N GLN A 35 -21.81 -1.75 13.39
CA GLN A 35 -20.86 -0.78 12.89
C GLN A 35 -19.62 -0.78 13.77
N VAL A 36 -18.44 -0.77 13.15
CA VAL A 36 -17.18 -0.61 13.86
C VAL A 36 -17.10 0.86 14.34
N PRO A 37 -16.97 1.12 15.66
CA PRO A 37 -16.88 2.48 16.17
C PRO A 37 -15.69 3.24 15.57
N SER A 38 -15.89 4.51 15.22
CA SER A 38 -14.83 5.35 14.63
C SER A 38 -13.61 5.50 15.54
N GLU A 39 -13.80 5.35 16.86
CA GLU A 39 -12.73 5.32 17.85
C GLU A 39 -11.66 4.26 17.58
N ILE A 40 -12.01 3.13 16.96
CA ILE A 40 -11.06 2.06 16.62
C ILE A 40 -10.08 2.52 15.54
N PHE A 41 -10.53 3.37 14.62
CA PHE A 41 -9.73 3.88 13.51
C PHE A 41 -9.06 5.23 13.83
N GLY A 42 -9.60 5.98 14.80
CA GLY A 42 -9.18 7.34 15.09
C GLY A 42 -9.24 8.21 13.83
N ASN A 43 -8.18 8.99 13.57
CA ASN A 43 -8.10 9.88 12.40
C ASN A 43 -7.90 9.14 11.06
N ARG A 44 -7.95 7.79 11.04
CA ARG A 44 -7.67 6.97 9.86
C ARG A 44 -8.92 6.33 9.27
N GLN A 45 -10.11 6.64 9.78
CA GLN A 45 -11.35 6.03 9.31
C GLN A 45 -11.52 6.13 7.79
N SER A 46 -11.25 7.31 7.21
CA SER A 46 -11.32 7.50 5.76
C SER A 46 -10.36 6.61 4.96
N LEU A 47 -9.16 6.36 5.49
CA LEU A 47 -8.19 5.45 4.88
C LEU A 47 -8.71 4.01 4.89
N HIS A 48 -9.27 3.58 6.03
CA HIS A 48 -9.88 2.26 6.19
C HIS A 48 -11.08 2.05 5.28
N ASP A 49 -11.96 3.06 5.19
CA ASP A 49 -13.16 3.04 4.36
C ASP A 49 -12.81 3.02 2.89
N ALA A 50 -11.86 3.86 2.45
CA ALA A 50 -11.39 3.86 1.08
C ALA A 50 -10.83 2.49 0.71
N ASP A 51 -9.91 1.95 1.51
CA ASP A 51 -9.28 0.67 1.18
C ASP A 51 -10.26 -0.52 1.18
N TYR A 52 -11.25 -0.50 2.08
CA TYR A 52 -12.33 -1.49 2.10
C TYR A 52 -13.22 -1.40 0.86
N ARG A 53 -13.64 -0.20 0.48
CA ARG A 53 -14.48 0.03 -0.71
C ARG A 53 -13.75 -0.39 -1.99
N LEU A 54 -12.46 -0.09 -2.09
CA LEU A 54 -11.65 -0.48 -3.25
C LEU A 54 -11.46 -2.01 -3.33
N LEU A 55 -11.33 -2.69 -2.19
CA LEU A 55 -11.29 -4.16 -2.16
C LEU A 55 -12.61 -4.77 -2.66
N LEU A 56 -13.74 -4.30 -2.12
CA LEU A 56 -15.07 -4.78 -2.55
C LEU A 56 -15.31 -4.50 -4.03
N TYR A 57 -14.90 -3.33 -4.50
CA TYR A 57 -14.97 -2.97 -5.90
C TYR A 57 -14.15 -3.93 -6.79
N SER A 58 -12.90 -4.23 -6.41
CA SER A 58 -12.06 -5.18 -7.13
C SER A 58 -12.71 -6.56 -7.22
N TRP A 59 -13.22 -7.08 -6.10
CA TRP A 59 -13.90 -8.38 -6.06
C TRP A 59 -15.18 -8.40 -6.91
N PHE A 60 -15.95 -7.31 -6.88
CA PHE A 60 -17.13 -7.19 -7.73
C PHE A 60 -16.77 -7.24 -9.22
N VAL A 61 -15.79 -6.44 -9.64
CA VAL A 61 -15.31 -6.42 -11.04
C VAL A 61 -14.73 -7.77 -11.46
N GLU A 62 -13.93 -8.41 -10.60
CA GLU A 62 -13.38 -9.76 -10.83
C GLU A 62 -14.48 -10.84 -10.93
N SER A 63 -15.60 -10.67 -10.22
CA SER A 63 -16.75 -11.60 -10.30
C SER A 63 -17.52 -11.49 -11.62
N ILE A 64 -17.43 -10.34 -12.31
CA ILE A 64 -18.07 -10.12 -13.62
C ILE A 64 -17.23 -10.76 -14.73
N CYS A 65 -15.91 -10.59 -14.68
CA CYS A 65 -15.01 -11.03 -15.72
C CYS A 65 -13.63 -11.40 -15.17
N ASP A 66 -13.24 -12.67 -15.33
CA ASP A 66 -11.88 -13.14 -15.07
C ASP A 66 -10.97 -12.73 -16.22
N PHE A 67 -10.36 -11.54 -16.10
CA PHE A 67 -9.52 -10.98 -17.15
C PHE A 67 -8.20 -11.75 -17.38
N GLU A 68 -7.78 -12.61 -16.45
CA GLU A 68 -6.60 -13.48 -16.65
C GLU A 68 -6.87 -14.58 -17.70
N ARG A 69 -8.15 -14.85 -18.01
CA ARG A 69 -8.54 -15.75 -19.11
C ARG A 69 -8.52 -15.09 -20.49
N LEU A 70 -8.32 -13.78 -20.56
CA LEU A 70 -8.30 -13.07 -21.85
C LEU A 70 -6.98 -13.34 -22.57
N HIS A 71 -7.07 -13.75 -23.84
CA HIS A 71 -5.91 -13.91 -24.72
C HIS A 71 -5.44 -12.56 -25.24
N ASN A 72 -4.15 -12.44 -25.59
CA ASN A 72 -3.48 -11.20 -25.98
C ASN A 72 -4.13 -10.44 -27.17
N ASP A 73 -4.95 -11.12 -27.97
CA ASP A 73 -5.68 -10.63 -29.14
C ASP A 73 -7.15 -10.30 -28.84
N THR A 74 -7.56 -10.33 -27.57
CA THR A 74 -8.93 -9.99 -27.16
C THR A 74 -9.24 -8.54 -27.53
N GLU A 75 -10.27 -8.35 -28.35
CA GLU A 75 -10.82 -7.04 -28.69
C GLU A 75 -11.80 -6.52 -27.62
N LYS A 76 -11.92 -5.20 -27.51
CA LYS A 76 -12.81 -4.54 -26.54
C LYS A 76 -14.28 -4.99 -26.65
N VAL A 77 -14.77 -5.28 -27.87
CA VAL A 77 -16.12 -5.79 -28.09
C VAL A 77 -16.37 -7.15 -27.43
N ARG A 78 -15.32 -7.99 -27.36
CA ARG A 78 -15.40 -9.27 -26.66
C ARG A 78 -15.47 -9.08 -25.15
N VAL A 79 -14.70 -8.13 -24.61
CA VAL A 79 -14.79 -7.74 -23.20
C VAL A 79 -16.18 -7.20 -22.87
N TRP A 80 -16.77 -6.38 -23.74
CA TRP A 80 -18.14 -5.90 -23.58
C TRP A 80 -19.14 -7.05 -23.42
N SER A 81 -19.12 -8.01 -24.34
CA SER A 81 -20.01 -9.18 -24.29
C SER A 81 -19.83 -10.00 -23.01
N TRP A 82 -18.59 -10.12 -22.50
CA TRP A 82 -18.31 -10.80 -21.25
C TRP A 82 -18.84 -10.04 -20.04
N VAL A 83 -18.66 -8.72 -20.01
CA VAL A 83 -19.20 -7.86 -18.95
C VAL A 83 -20.72 -7.92 -18.92
N GLU A 84 -21.37 -7.79 -20.07
CA GLU A 84 -22.83 -7.89 -20.19
C GLU A 84 -23.32 -9.25 -19.69
N SER A 85 -22.69 -10.35 -20.12
CA SER A 85 -23.03 -11.70 -19.68
C SER A 85 -22.83 -11.91 -18.17
N GLY A 86 -21.71 -11.43 -17.63
CA GLY A 86 -21.40 -11.50 -16.20
C GLY A 86 -22.40 -10.70 -15.34
N LEU A 87 -22.74 -9.48 -15.76
CA LEU A 87 -23.75 -8.66 -15.07
C LEU A 87 -25.14 -9.30 -15.13
N ASN A 88 -25.56 -9.82 -16.29
CA ASN A 88 -26.83 -10.53 -16.43
C ASN A 88 -26.88 -11.81 -15.58
N SER A 89 -25.74 -12.46 -15.35
CA SER A 89 -25.63 -13.64 -14.49
C SER A 89 -25.73 -13.28 -13.00
N LEU A 90 -25.13 -12.16 -12.59
CA LEU A 90 -25.16 -11.68 -11.19
C LEU A 90 -26.53 -11.06 -10.82
N PHE A 91 -27.21 -10.46 -11.79
CA PHE A 91 -28.47 -9.73 -11.60
C PHE A 91 -29.56 -10.23 -12.57
N PRO A 92 -29.99 -11.50 -12.45
CA PRO A 92 -30.93 -12.10 -13.39
C PRO A 92 -32.27 -11.35 -13.40
N GLY A 93 -32.75 -11.04 -14.61
CA GLY A 93 -34.03 -10.36 -14.83
C GLY A 93 -34.01 -8.85 -14.59
N GLN A 94 -32.87 -8.26 -14.23
CA GLN A 94 -32.72 -6.82 -14.12
C GLN A 94 -32.25 -6.21 -15.45
N LYS A 95 -32.81 -5.06 -15.81
CA LYS A 95 -32.30 -4.29 -16.96
C LYS A 95 -30.99 -3.62 -16.56
N ILE A 96 -29.89 -4.09 -17.12
CA ILE A 96 -28.58 -3.46 -16.95
C ILE A 96 -28.44 -2.33 -17.96
N GLU A 97 -28.04 -1.15 -17.49
CA GLU A 97 -27.82 0.01 -18.35
C GLU A 97 -26.53 -0.14 -19.16
N ASN A 98 -26.57 0.21 -20.45
CA ASN A 98 -25.40 0.16 -21.34
C ASN A 98 -24.25 1.03 -20.84
N ASP A 99 -24.54 2.12 -20.13
CA ASP A 99 -23.53 3.00 -19.56
C ASP A 99 -22.69 2.27 -18.50
N LEU A 100 -23.33 1.47 -17.64
CA LEU A 100 -22.63 0.66 -16.64
C LEU A 100 -21.75 -0.41 -17.31
N ILE A 101 -22.28 -1.09 -18.33
CA ILE A 101 -21.52 -2.08 -19.12
C ILE A 101 -20.29 -1.40 -19.75
N GLY A 102 -20.47 -0.21 -20.32
CA GLY A 102 -19.40 0.57 -20.94
C GLY A 102 -18.32 1.00 -19.95
N ILE A 103 -18.70 1.48 -18.77
CA ILE A 103 -17.76 1.88 -17.71
C ILE A 103 -16.89 0.70 -17.29
N ILE A 104 -17.51 -0.45 -16.97
CA ILE A 104 -16.80 -1.64 -16.51
C ILE A 104 -15.94 -2.23 -17.64
N THR A 105 -16.45 -2.24 -18.87
CA THR A 105 -15.71 -2.70 -20.05
C THR A 105 -14.46 -1.87 -20.29
N GLU A 106 -14.56 -0.54 -20.23
CA GLU A 106 -13.41 0.34 -20.40
C GLU A 106 -12.34 0.04 -19.36
N GLU A 107 -12.73 -0.04 -18.08
CA GLU A 107 -11.77 -0.33 -17.02
C GLU A 107 -11.06 -1.68 -17.21
N LEU A 108 -11.83 -2.74 -17.48
CA LEU A 108 -11.28 -4.08 -17.66
C LEU A 108 -10.38 -4.18 -18.89
N PHE A 109 -10.79 -3.56 -20.00
CA PHE A 109 -10.01 -3.57 -21.23
C PHE A 109 -8.69 -2.82 -21.05
N GLN A 110 -8.69 -1.68 -20.35
CA GLN A 110 -7.46 -0.96 -20.01
C GLN A 110 -6.54 -1.81 -19.12
N LYS A 111 -7.07 -2.46 -18.07
CA LYS A 111 -6.30 -3.40 -17.23
C LYS A 111 -5.66 -4.51 -18.06
N PHE A 112 -6.41 -5.09 -19.00
CA PHE A 112 -5.93 -6.14 -19.91
C PHE A 112 -4.80 -5.65 -20.83
N VAL A 113 -4.98 -4.51 -21.51
CA VAL A 113 -3.94 -3.90 -22.37
C VAL A 113 -2.66 -3.66 -21.58
N LEU A 114 -2.79 -3.13 -20.35
CA LEU A 114 -1.64 -2.83 -19.49
C LEU A 114 -0.92 -4.08 -19.00
N ASN A 115 -1.65 -5.14 -18.62
CA ASN A 115 -1.01 -6.40 -18.25
C ASN A 115 -0.21 -6.99 -19.42
N ASN A 116 -0.70 -6.84 -20.64
CA ASN A 116 0.03 -7.26 -21.85
C ASN A 116 1.23 -6.36 -22.16
N GLN A 117 1.14 -5.05 -21.89
CA GLN A 117 2.29 -4.14 -22.00
C GLN A 117 3.34 -4.38 -20.90
N LYS A 118 2.93 -4.66 -19.66
CA LYS A 118 3.83 -5.04 -18.55
C LYS A 118 4.56 -6.34 -18.83
N LYS A 119 3.87 -7.35 -19.38
CA LYS A 119 4.48 -8.61 -19.86
C LYS A 119 5.50 -8.36 -20.99
N ARG A 120 5.37 -7.26 -21.74
CA ARG A 120 6.30 -6.84 -22.79
C ARG A 120 7.48 -5.97 -22.30
N GLY A 121 7.53 -5.62 -21.02
CA GLY A 121 8.72 -4.97 -20.42
C GLY A 121 9.11 -3.62 -21.02
N GLY A 122 8.13 -2.80 -21.44
CA GLY A 122 8.40 -1.50 -22.03
C GLY A 122 9.15 -0.57 -21.07
N ARG A 123 10.32 -0.06 -21.47
CA ARG A 123 11.00 1.05 -20.79
C ARG A 123 10.24 2.35 -21.06
N TRP A 124 10.06 3.17 -20.03
CA TRP A 124 9.57 4.54 -20.20
C TRP A 124 10.48 5.34 -21.13
N LYS A 125 9.89 6.14 -22.02
CA LYS A 125 10.62 7.05 -22.89
C LYS A 125 11.53 7.96 -22.05
N ILE A 126 12.73 8.25 -22.56
CA ILE A 126 13.70 9.10 -21.85
C ILE A 126 13.13 10.50 -21.58
N SER A 127 12.30 11.03 -22.48
CA SER A 127 11.62 12.32 -22.30
C SER A 127 10.73 12.33 -21.05
N VAL A 128 9.91 11.30 -20.84
CA VAL A 128 9.06 11.16 -19.65
C VAL A 128 9.90 11.15 -18.37
N LYS A 129 11.02 10.41 -18.40
CA LYS A 129 11.94 10.35 -17.25
C LYS A 129 12.55 11.73 -16.93
N GLN A 130 12.96 12.47 -17.96
CA GLN A 130 13.54 13.81 -17.83
C GLN A 130 12.50 14.82 -17.32
N ASP A 131 11.27 14.78 -17.85
CA ASP A 131 10.18 15.64 -17.40
C ASP A 131 9.86 15.41 -15.91
N LEU A 132 9.79 14.15 -15.48
CA LEU A 132 9.54 13.81 -14.08
C LEU A 132 10.68 14.25 -13.15
N LEU A 133 11.94 14.15 -13.58
CA LEU A 133 13.08 14.67 -12.83
C LEU A 133 13.05 16.20 -12.73
N ALA A 134 12.65 16.88 -13.80
CA ALA A 134 12.62 18.35 -13.87
C ALA A 134 11.53 19.00 -13.00
N ARG A 135 10.50 18.25 -12.59
CA ARG A 135 9.40 18.75 -11.72
C ARG A 135 9.86 19.26 -10.36
N ASN A 136 10.98 18.75 -9.84
CA ASN A 136 11.52 19.13 -8.54
C ASN A 136 13.01 19.44 -8.66
N ARG A 137 13.46 20.57 -8.11
CA ARG A 137 14.90 20.93 -8.06
C ARG A 137 15.75 19.86 -7.37
N GLU A 138 15.18 19.18 -6.37
CA GLU A 138 15.77 18.03 -5.70
C GLU A 138 14.82 16.83 -5.88
N PRO A 139 15.07 15.95 -6.88
CA PRO A 139 14.24 14.79 -7.13
C PRO A 139 14.14 13.89 -5.90
N LYS A 140 12.91 13.54 -5.52
CA LYS A 140 12.61 12.77 -4.32
C LYS A 140 11.46 11.81 -4.56
N CYS A 141 11.41 10.76 -3.74
CA CYS A 141 10.29 9.83 -3.80
C CYS A 141 9.00 10.54 -3.35
N TRP A 142 7.95 10.51 -4.17
CA TRP A 142 6.68 11.17 -3.81
C TRP A 142 5.97 10.52 -2.62
N ILE A 143 6.28 9.26 -2.29
CA ILE A 143 5.70 8.55 -1.14
C ILE A 143 6.44 8.90 0.15
N CYS A 144 7.73 8.55 0.25
CA CYS A 144 8.48 8.74 1.49
C CYS A 144 9.21 10.08 1.58
N LYS A 145 9.12 10.90 0.54
CA LYS A 145 9.73 12.25 0.42
C LYS A 145 11.25 12.28 0.55
N ARG A 146 11.93 11.13 0.56
CA ARG A 146 13.40 11.04 0.59
C ARG A 146 14.01 11.41 -0.76
N PRO A 147 15.08 12.22 -0.79
CA PRO A 147 15.79 12.53 -2.02
C PRO A 147 16.43 11.28 -2.62
N PHE A 148 16.58 11.28 -3.94
CA PHE A 148 17.36 10.28 -4.65
C PHE A 148 18.84 10.66 -4.64
N SER A 149 19.72 9.65 -4.66
CA SER A 149 21.16 9.89 -4.82
C SER A 149 21.50 10.19 -6.28
N THR A 150 22.66 10.79 -6.51
CA THR A 150 23.15 11.07 -7.87
C THR A 150 23.25 9.78 -8.68
N GLU A 151 23.77 8.70 -8.10
CA GLU A 151 23.90 7.40 -8.75
C GLU A 151 22.52 6.82 -9.14
N ALA A 152 21.50 7.04 -8.31
CA ALA A 152 20.14 6.60 -8.63
C ALA A 152 19.54 7.41 -9.78
N ILE A 153 19.85 8.72 -9.86
CA ILE A 153 19.43 9.60 -10.96
C ILE A 153 20.14 9.21 -12.26
N ASP A 154 21.45 9.01 -12.23
CA ASP A 154 22.26 8.62 -13.40
C ASP A 154 21.82 7.26 -13.97
N ASN A 155 21.56 6.30 -13.08
CA ASN A 155 21.01 5.00 -13.46
C ASN A 155 19.62 5.12 -14.08
N PHE A 156 18.78 6.02 -13.57
CA PHE A 156 17.42 6.21 -14.06
C PHE A 156 17.39 6.82 -15.46
N THR A 157 18.27 7.79 -15.73
CA THR A 157 18.43 8.44 -17.04
C THR A 157 19.23 7.62 -18.05
N GLU A 158 19.73 6.44 -17.65
CA GLU A 158 20.56 5.55 -18.49
C GLU A 158 21.84 6.23 -19.00
N ALA A 159 22.29 7.30 -18.34
CA ALA A 159 23.49 8.04 -18.72
C ALA A 159 24.75 7.22 -18.44
N HIS A 160 24.85 6.64 -17.25
CA HIS A 160 25.91 5.73 -16.83
C HIS A 160 25.39 4.73 -15.80
N LYS A 161 25.81 3.45 -15.90
CA LYS A 161 25.44 2.44 -14.90
C LYS A 161 26.37 2.57 -13.69
N CYS A 162 25.90 3.28 -12.66
CA CYS A 162 26.59 3.50 -11.40
C CYS A 162 26.14 2.46 -10.36
N GLN A 163 27.06 2.02 -9.49
CA GLN A 163 26.68 1.20 -8.35
C GLN A 163 25.99 2.07 -7.30
N ILE A 164 24.74 1.74 -6.95
CA ILE A 164 24.06 2.41 -5.84
C ILE A 164 24.60 1.84 -4.52
N GLN A 165 25.23 2.67 -3.71
CA GLN A 165 25.71 2.25 -2.39
C GLN A 165 24.53 2.12 -1.42
N THR A 166 24.37 0.93 -0.86
CA THR A 166 23.43 0.69 0.24
C THR A 166 24.02 1.17 1.56
N PRO A 167 23.24 1.81 2.45
CA PRO A 167 23.75 2.24 3.74
C PRO A 167 24.06 1.04 4.64
N ASN A 168 25.11 1.16 5.45
CA ASN A 168 25.44 0.16 6.48
C ASN A 168 24.40 0.13 7.62
N THR A 169 23.56 1.17 7.72
CA THR A 169 22.53 1.28 8.75
C THR A 169 21.18 1.63 8.16
N VAL A 170 20.11 1.19 8.80
CA VAL A 170 18.73 1.40 8.36
C VAL A 170 17.82 1.77 9.53
N ASP A 171 16.69 2.40 9.22
CA ASP A 171 15.59 2.60 10.17
C ASP A 171 14.84 1.27 10.36
N PHE A 172 14.85 0.68 11.56
CA PHE A 172 14.23 -0.64 11.77
C PHE A 172 12.69 -0.64 11.57
N MET A 173 12.03 0.51 11.67
CA MET A 173 10.59 0.65 11.40
C MET A 173 10.30 0.92 9.91
N PHE A 174 11.31 1.37 9.16
CA PHE A 174 11.25 1.71 7.74
C PHE A 174 12.59 1.34 7.06
N PRO A 175 12.89 0.03 6.92
CA PRO A 175 14.22 -0.45 6.53
C PRO A 175 14.44 -0.31 5.02
N ARG A 176 14.54 0.94 4.56
CA ARG A 176 14.85 1.29 3.17
C ARG A 176 16.35 1.22 2.96
N GLY A 177 16.76 0.56 1.88
CA GLY A 177 18.17 0.47 1.49
C GLY A 177 18.86 -0.82 1.94
N LEU A 178 18.10 -1.86 2.30
CA LEU A 178 18.68 -3.20 2.47
C LEU A 178 19.19 -3.77 1.13
N ARG A 179 18.65 -3.27 0.02
CA ARG A 179 19.07 -3.63 -1.35
C ARG A 179 19.22 -2.36 -2.18
N ASP A 180 20.07 -2.41 -3.19
CA ASP A 180 20.23 -1.33 -4.18
C ASP A 180 18.89 -0.96 -4.86
N THR A 181 18.07 -1.97 -5.16
CA THR A 181 16.73 -1.84 -5.73
C THR A 181 15.75 -1.10 -4.82
N ASP A 182 15.98 -1.04 -3.51
CA ASP A 182 15.14 -0.23 -2.61
C ASP A 182 15.39 1.28 -2.82
N LEU A 183 16.57 1.63 -3.33
CA LEU A 183 17.05 3.00 -3.52
C LEU A 183 16.91 3.49 -4.97
N SER A 184 16.70 2.58 -5.92
CA SER A 184 16.51 2.92 -7.33
C SER A 184 15.24 3.71 -7.59
N ILE A 185 15.24 4.52 -8.64
CA ILE A 185 14.10 5.34 -9.07
C ILE A 185 13.21 4.51 -10.00
N GLN A 186 11.90 4.57 -9.77
CA GLN A 186 10.89 3.94 -10.60
C GLN A 186 9.77 4.95 -10.90
N VAL A 187 9.30 4.98 -12.14
CA VAL A 187 8.08 5.72 -12.51
C VAL A 187 6.88 4.94 -12.01
N GLU A 188 6.03 5.61 -11.24
CA GLU A 188 4.86 5.01 -10.63
C GLU A 188 3.64 5.92 -10.79
N HIS A 189 2.46 5.32 -10.91
CA HIS A 189 1.23 6.08 -11.03
C HIS A 189 0.82 6.61 -9.66
N ILE A 190 0.33 7.84 -9.55
CA ILE A 190 -0.17 8.40 -8.29
C ILE A 190 -1.46 7.67 -7.90
N VAL A 191 -2.44 7.65 -8.81
CA VAL A 191 -3.65 6.84 -8.71
C VAL A 191 -3.41 5.53 -9.46
N PRO A 192 -3.53 4.36 -8.78
CA PRO A 192 -3.42 3.08 -9.46
C PRO A 192 -4.42 3.00 -10.62
N PHE A 193 -3.98 2.48 -11.77
CA PHE A 193 -4.86 2.25 -12.92
C PHE A 193 -6.12 1.47 -12.62
N SER A 194 -6.04 0.56 -11.64
CA SER A 194 -7.17 -0.24 -11.20
C SER A 194 -8.34 0.58 -10.64
N LEU A 195 -8.16 1.90 -10.46
CA LEU A 195 -9.06 2.84 -9.81
C LEU A 195 -9.31 4.11 -10.65
N ALA A 196 -9.30 4.04 -11.99
CA ALA A 196 -9.61 5.13 -12.95
C ALA A 196 -8.45 6.00 -13.49
N GLY A 197 -7.23 5.45 -13.61
CA GLY A 197 -6.18 6.10 -14.41
C GLY A 197 -6.43 5.93 -15.91
N ASN A 198 -7.23 6.78 -16.54
CA ASN A 198 -7.74 6.46 -17.89
C ASN A 198 -6.73 6.62 -19.05
N ASP A 199 -5.50 7.09 -18.78
CA ASP A 199 -4.47 7.25 -19.80
C ASP A 199 -3.09 6.82 -19.26
N PRO A 200 -2.46 5.79 -19.87
CA PRO A 200 -1.16 5.31 -19.44
C PRO A 200 0.01 6.26 -19.65
N ASP A 201 -0.16 7.24 -20.53
CA ASP A 201 0.83 8.26 -20.83
C ASP A 201 0.49 9.60 -20.16
N ASN A 202 -0.57 9.67 -19.34
CA ASN A 202 -0.91 10.88 -18.60
C ASN A 202 0.16 11.17 -17.53
N ILE A 203 1.06 12.07 -17.91
CA ILE A 203 2.18 12.51 -17.10
C ILE A 203 1.75 13.10 -15.75
N ASP A 204 0.55 13.66 -15.64
CA ASP A 204 0.04 14.22 -14.38
C ASP A 204 -0.35 13.14 -13.37
N ASN A 205 -0.62 11.91 -13.84
CA ASN A 205 -0.80 10.75 -12.98
C ASN A 205 0.52 10.00 -12.72
N LEU A 206 1.68 10.50 -13.18
CA LEU A 206 2.99 9.89 -12.98
C LEU A 206 3.82 10.66 -11.95
N ASP A 207 4.56 9.93 -11.12
CA ASP A 207 5.56 10.52 -10.22
C ASP A 207 6.71 9.52 -9.91
N LEU A 208 7.79 10.02 -9.32
CA LEU A 208 8.99 9.25 -9.02
C LEU A 208 8.88 8.56 -7.66
N SER A 209 9.00 7.23 -7.66
CA SER A 209 9.03 6.42 -6.44
C SER A 209 10.40 5.76 -6.25
N CYS A 210 10.79 5.50 -5.00
CA CYS A 210 11.91 4.58 -4.75
C CYS A 210 11.41 3.14 -4.81
N GLY A 211 12.27 2.21 -5.21
CA GLY A 211 11.86 0.81 -5.36
C GLY A 211 11.34 0.16 -4.08
N TRP A 212 11.75 0.61 -2.89
CA TRP A 212 11.19 0.11 -1.62
C TRP A 212 9.69 0.42 -1.51
N CYS A 213 9.32 1.67 -1.79
CA CYS A 213 7.94 2.14 -1.76
C CYS A 213 7.15 1.51 -2.90
N ASN A 214 7.74 1.46 -4.10
CA ASN A 214 7.08 0.92 -5.27
C ASN A 214 6.69 -0.55 -5.10
N LEU A 215 7.62 -1.36 -4.57
CA LEU A 215 7.38 -2.79 -4.34
C LEU A 215 6.16 -3.05 -3.46
N SER A 216 5.83 -2.16 -2.52
CA SER A 216 4.67 -2.35 -1.65
C SER A 216 3.39 -1.84 -2.28
N LYS A 217 3.49 -0.76 -3.06
CA LYS A 217 2.36 -0.20 -3.78
C LYS A 217 1.87 -1.16 -4.87
N SER A 218 2.79 -1.77 -5.62
CA SER A 218 2.50 -2.69 -6.71
C SER A 218 1.95 -4.06 -6.27
N ASN A 219 2.25 -4.50 -5.04
CA ASN A 219 1.98 -5.86 -4.56
C ASN A 219 0.70 -6.02 -3.71
N THR A 220 -0.28 -5.10 -3.72
CA THR A 220 -1.40 -5.26 -2.78
C THR A 220 -2.75 -4.69 -3.17
N VAL A 221 -3.76 -5.56 -3.04
CA VAL A 221 -5.20 -5.30 -3.24
C VAL A 221 -5.84 -4.61 -2.02
N SER A 222 -5.36 -4.82 -0.77
CA SER A 222 -5.93 -4.16 0.42
C SER A 222 -5.11 -4.33 1.72
N MET A 223 -5.32 -3.45 2.71
CA MET A 223 -4.84 -3.58 4.09
C MET A 223 -5.48 -4.74 4.86
N TYR A 224 -6.68 -5.18 4.44
CA TYR A 224 -7.44 -6.25 5.09
C TYR A 224 -6.98 -7.65 4.70
N THR A 225 -6.27 -7.80 3.58
CA THR A 225 -5.77 -9.10 3.07
C THR A 225 -4.34 -9.41 3.51
N ARG A 226 -3.64 -8.46 4.16
CA ARG A 226 -2.29 -8.69 4.67
C ARG A 226 -2.31 -9.49 5.97
N ASN A 227 -1.37 -10.43 6.09
CA ASN A 227 -1.23 -11.32 7.24
C ASN A 227 -1.17 -10.50 8.55
N ARG A 228 -2.04 -10.84 9.51
CA ARG A 228 -2.18 -10.18 10.82
C ARG A 228 -1.00 -10.46 11.76
N ASN A 229 -0.17 -11.46 11.43
CA ASN A 229 0.98 -11.83 12.24
C ASN A 229 2.01 -10.70 12.22
N GLY A 230 2.08 -9.97 13.34
CA GLY A 230 3.09 -8.95 13.57
C GLY A 230 4.49 -9.54 13.40
N LYS A 231 5.34 -8.83 12.65
CA LYS A 231 6.77 -9.10 12.66
C LYS A 231 7.38 -8.45 13.91
N TYR A 232 8.44 -9.06 14.42
CA TYR A 232 9.14 -8.58 15.60
C TYR A 232 10.63 -8.47 15.27
N TYR A 233 11.26 -7.46 15.86
CA TYR A 233 12.69 -7.25 15.83
C TYR A 233 13.20 -7.21 17.28
N ASN A 234 14.31 -7.87 17.57
CA ASN A 234 14.95 -7.79 18.88
C ASN A 234 15.94 -6.64 18.84
N HIS A 235 15.47 -5.45 19.22
CA HIS A 235 16.26 -4.24 19.24
C HIS A 235 17.26 -4.26 20.41
N PRO A 236 18.53 -3.86 20.21
CA PRO A 236 19.53 -3.86 21.29
C PRO A 236 19.12 -3.07 22.53
N ASN A 237 18.52 -1.88 22.34
CA ASN A 237 18.14 -0.98 23.43
C ASN A 237 16.66 -1.05 23.83
N LEU A 238 15.78 -1.50 22.93
CA LEU A 238 14.31 -1.45 23.13
C LEU A 238 13.73 -2.84 23.41
N GLY A 239 14.58 -3.88 23.40
CA GLY A 239 14.15 -5.26 23.51
C GLY A 239 13.30 -5.69 22.31
N ARG A 240 12.33 -6.57 22.54
CA ARG A 240 11.48 -7.10 21.48
C ARG A 240 10.43 -6.07 21.05
N VAL A 241 10.62 -5.47 19.88
CA VAL A 241 9.72 -4.48 19.30
C VAL A 241 8.91 -5.05 18.13
N SER A 242 7.66 -4.64 17.99
CA SER A 242 6.86 -4.99 16.82
C SER A 242 7.23 -4.06 15.65
N ILE A 243 7.45 -4.62 14.46
CA ILE A 243 7.79 -3.87 13.25
C ILE A 243 6.64 -3.94 12.24
N PRO A 244 6.36 -2.83 11.54
CA PRO A 244 5.19 -2.72 10.68
C PRO A 244 5.35 -3.52 9.39
N ASN A 245 4.21 -3.94 8.82
CA ASN A 245 4.21 -4.38 7.43
C ASN A 245 4.58 -3.20 6.51
N ARG A 246 5.48 -3.46 5.56
CA ARG A 246 5.93 -2.51 4.54
C ARG A 246 4.77 -1.74 3.89
N TYR A 247 3.69 -2.45 3.57
CA TYR A 247 2.50 -1.89 2.96
C TYR A 247 1.80 -0.84 3.82
N TRP A 248 1.66 -1.10 5.12
CA TRP A 248 1.03 -0.16 6.05
C TRP A 248 1.85 1.12 6.18
N VAL A 249 3.19 1.01 6.20
CA VAL A 249 4.07 2.18 6.19
C VAL A 249 3.88 3.00 4.93
N VAL A 250 3.88 2.37 3.75
CA VAL A 250 3.67 3.07 2.47
C VAL A 250 2.31 3.77 2.45
N LYS A 251 1.22 3.10 2.83
CA LYS A 251 -0.12 3.70 2.88
C LYS A 251 -0.18 4.89 3.82
N LEU A 252 0.43 4.79 5.00
CA LEU A 252 0.47 5.88 5.97
C LEU A 252 1.25 7.10 5.46
N LEU A 253 2.40 6.88 4.82
CA LEU A 253 3.21 7.96 4.25
C LEU A 253 2.53 8.59 3.02
N MET A 254 1.77 7.82 2.24
CA MET A 254 0.98 8.34 1.13
C MET A 254 -0.20 9.19 1.60
N SER A 255 -0.82 8.85 2.73
CA SER A 255 -2.03 9.51 3.21
C SER A 255 -1.76 10.71 4.13
N HIS A 256 -0.49 11.04 4.41
CA HIS A 256 -0.12 12.15 5.29
C HIS A 256 1.04 12.95 4.69
N ASP A 257 0.87 14.26 4.58
CA ASP A 257 1.90 15.21 4.17
C ASP A 257 2.49 15.99 5.37
N GLU A 258 1.98 15.76 6.58
CA GLU A 258 2.40 16.42 7.82
C GLU A 258 2.52 15.48 9.02
N CYS A 259 3.24 15.95 10.04
CA CYS A 259 3.40 15.25 11.32
C CYS A 259 2.07 15.19 12.08
N GLN A 260 1.62 13.99 12.44
CA GLN A 260 0.36 13.77 13.17
C GLN A 260 0.40 14.23 14.64
N VAL A 261 1.55 14.72 15.14
CA VAL A 261 1.70 15.23 16.52
C VAL A 261 1.74 16.76 16.55
N CYS A 262 2.49 17.40 15.64
CA CYS A 262 2.70 18.85 15.67
C CYS A 262 2.22 19.58 14.41
N GLY A 263 1.62 18.89 13.44
CA GLY A 263 1.13 19.48 12.19
C GLY A 263 2.22 19.99 11.24
N LYS A 264 3.50 19.80 11.57
CA LYS A 264 4.59 20.29 10.71
C LYS A 264 4.77 19.41 9.49
N LYS A 265 4.77 20.04 8.31
CA LYS A 265 5.21 19.42 7.06
C LYS A 265 6.73 19.14 7.11
N PRO A 266 7.20 18.08 6.45
CA PRO A 266 8.62 17.82 6.31
C PRO A 266 9.25 18.96 5.49
N GLN A 267 9.92 19.90 6.17
CA GLN A 267 10.77 20.87 5.48
C GLN A 267 12.07 20.19 5.04
N ILE A 268 12.70 20.74 3.98
CA ILE A 268 13.90 20.24 3.30
C ILE A 268 14.93 19.66 4.30
N LYS A 269 15.59 18.55 3.89
CA LYS A 269 16.64 17.76 4.59
C LYS A 269 16.56 17.73 6.13
N GLY A 270 16.17 16.58 6.67
CA GLY A 270 16.27 16.26 8.10
C GLY A 270 14.94 16.18 8.84
N ASN A 271 13.85 16.70 8.27
CA ASN A 271 12.50 16.59 8.82
C ASN A 271 11.64 15.55 8.11
N GLU A 272 12.21 14.43 7.68
CA GLU A 272 11.45 13.34 7.06
C GLU A 272 10.33 12.85 7.98
N LEU A 273 9.19 12.52 7.38
CA LEU A 273 8.09 11.86 8.05
C LEU A 273 8.43 10.39 8.25
N ARG A 274 8.17 9.88 9.45
CA ARG A 274 8.56 8.52 9.83
C ARG A 274 7.43 7.80 10.57
N PRO A 275 7.23 6.49 10.31
CA PRO A 275 6.27 5.71 11.08
C PRO A 275 6.80 5.45 12.50
N VAL A 276 5.92 5.56 13.50
CA VAL A 276 6.17 5.19 14.89
C VAL A 276 4.93 4.54 15.48
N LEU A 277 5.09 3.80 16.58
CA LEU A 277 3.95 3.24 17.30
C LEU A 277 3.18 4.32 18.05
N ILE A 278 1.86 4.16 18.13
CA ILE A 278 1.02 4.95 19.03
C ILE A 278 1.18 4.42 20.46
N ASN A 279 1.08 3.10 20.61
CA ASN A 279 1.31 2.35 21.83
C ASN A 279 2.46 1.36 21.59
N ASP A 280 3.58 1.55 22.28
CA ASP A 280 4.80 0.75 22.17
C ASP A 280 4.63 -0.70 22.64
N LYS A 281 3.61 -0.97 23.46
CA LYS A 281 3.21 -2.33 23.90
C LYS A 281 2.33 -3.05 22.88
N GLY A 282 1.83 -2.35 21.87
CA GLY A 282 0.94 -2.90 20.85
C GLY A 282 1.68 -3.45 19.62
N VAL A 283 1.01 -4.30 18.85
CA VAL A 283 1.51 -4.77 17.55
C VAL A 283 1.52 -3.61 16.55
N ALA A 284 2.53 -3.55 15.68
CA ALA A 284 2.72 -2.54 14.64
C ALA A 284 1.73 -2.70 13.46
N ASN A 285 0.44 -2.68 13.74
CA ASN A 285 -0.63 -2.66 12.74
C ASN A 285 -1.05 -1.24 12.37
N ILE A 286 -1.87 -1.11 11.31
CA ILE A 286 -2.30 0.20 10.79
C ILE A 286 -2.99 1.10 11.85
N ASN A 287 -3.69 0.50 12.83
CA ASN A 287 -4.36 1.24 13.91
C ASN A 287 -3.37 1.72 14.99
N ASN A 288 -2.23 1.04 15.15
CA ASN A 288 -1.23 1.36 16.15
C ASN A 288 0.01 2.07 15.58
N LEU A 289 -0.07 2.58 14.36
CA LEU A 289 1.01 3.34 13.72
C LEU A 289 0.57 4.78 13.53
N LYS A 290 1.50 5.73 13.68
CA LYS A 290 1.32 7.13 13.27
C LYS A 290 2.56 7.63 12.56
N VAL A 291 2.43 8.73 11.84
CA VAL A 291 3.52 9.40 11.12
C VAL A 291 3.95 10.65 11.88
N VAL A 292 5.24 10.79 12.16
CA VAL A 292 5.81 11.92 12.92
C VAL A 292 7.04 12.48 12.23
N CYS A 293 7.34 13.76 12.45
CA CYS A 293 8.62 14.35 12.07
C CYS A 293 9.71 13.97 13.09
N GLY A 294 10.98 14.15 12.74
CA GLY A 294 12.12 13.79 13.60
C GLY A 294 12.13 14.45 14.98
N ASN A 295 11.50 15.62 15.15
CA ASN A 295 11.37 16.29 16.45
C ASN A 295 10.30 15.68 17.37
N CYS A 296 9.29 15.03 16.79
CA CYS A 296 8.20 14.38 17.52
C CYS A 296 8.37 12.85 17.59
N ASP A 297 9.56 12.37 17.23
CA ASP A 297 9.90 10.96 17.14
C ASP A 297 10.44 10.46 18.50
N PRO A 298 9.64 9.70 19.26
CA PRO A 298 10.00 9.31 20.63
C PRO A 298 11.18 8.33 20.68
N ILE A 299 11.45 7.64 19.57
CA ILE A 299 12.50 6.62 19.47
C ILE A 299 13.65 7.08 18.57
N ARG A 300 13.75 8.39 18.28
CA ARG A 300 14.71 8.95 17.30
C ARG A 300 16.16 8.45 17.48
N GLY A 301 16.61 8.25 18.72
CA GLY A 301 17.96 7.82 19.07
C GLY A 301 18.21 6.33 18.82
N ASP A 302 17.14 5.53 18.75
CA ASP A 302 17.17 4.08 18.64
C ASP A 302 16.69 3.58 17.26
N ARG A 303 16.41 4.46 16.30
CA ARG A 303 15.87 4.00 15.00
C ARG A 303 16.89 3.30 14.13
N ILE A 304 18.11 3.80 14.17
CA ILE A 304 19.15 3.46 13.22
C ILE A 304 19.91 2.25 13.75
N VAL A 305 19.77 1.13 13.03
CA VAL A 305 20.38 -0.15 13.38
C VAL A 305 21.26 -0.64 12.24
N ASP A 306 22.18 -1.55 12.53
CA ASP A 306 23.00 -2.21 11.51
C ASP A 306 22.10 -2.98 10.51
N ALA A 307 22.32 -2.73 9.22
CA ALA A 307 21.48 -3.24 8.14
C ALA A 307 21.57 -4.78 8.01
N MET A 308 22.79 -5.33 8.11
CA MET A 308 23.03 -6.75 7.98
C MET A 308 22.39 -7.53 9.14
N THR A 309 22.57 -7.04 10.37
CA THR A 309 21.97 -7.60 11.58
C THR A 309 20.45 -7.58 11.51
N TYR A 310 19.86 -6.45 11.06
CA TYR A 310 18.42 -6.35 10.88
C TYR A 310 17.88 -7.38 9.87
N GLU A 311 18.51 -7.49 8.70
CA GLU A 311 18.06 -8.40 7.65
C GLU A 311 18.10 -9.86 8.10
N GLN A 312 19.18 -10.29 8.76
CA GLN A 312 19.31 -11.65 9.29
C GLN A 312 18.18 -11.96 10.29
N LEU A 313 17.94 -11.07 11.26
CA LEU A 313 16.96 -11.31 12.33
C LEU A 313 15.51 -11.33 11.84
N VAL A 314 15.18 -10.56 10.80
CA VAL A 314 13.81 -10.47 10.28
C VAL A 314 13.51 -11.53 9.22
N THR A 315 14.54 -12.12 8.59
CA THR A 315 14.38 -13.08 7.48
C THR A 315 14.46 -14.55 7.90
N VAL A 316 15.17 -14.87 9.00
CA VAL A 316 15.40 -16.24 9.50
C VAL A 316 14.12 -17.03 9.86
N LYS A 317 12.95 -16.40 9.92
CA LYS A 317 11.67 -17.11 10.15
C LYS A 317 11.02 -17.75 8.91
N LYS A 318 11.61 -17.66 7.72
CA LYS A 318 11.05 -18.32 6.51
C LYS A 318 11.42 -19.80 6.35
N SER A 319 12.37 -20.34 7.10
CA SER A 319 12.92 -21.69 6.90
C SER A 319 12.33 -22.80 7.76
N ASN A 320 11.37 -22.52 8.65
CA ASN A 320 10.79 -23.52 9.56
C ASN A 320 9.29 -23.77 9.35
N LEU A 321 8.80 -23.65 8.11
CA LEU A 321 7.48 -24.16 7.72
C LEU A 321 7.69 -25.07 6.51
N ILE A 322 8.07 -26.32 6.80
CA ILE A 322 7.89 -27.48 5.92
C ILE A 322 6.46 -27.97 6.11
#